data_AF-A0A9D7A1Z0-F1
#
_entry.id   AF-A0A9D7A1Z0-F1
#
_cell.length_a   1.000
_cell.length_b   1.000
_cell.length_c   1.000
_cell.angle_alpha   90.00
_cell.angle_beta   90.00
_cell.angle_gamma   90.00
#
_symmetry.space_group_name_H-M   'P 1'
#
loop_
_entity.id
_entity.type
_entity.pdbx_description
1 polymer ?
#
loop_
_entity_poly.entity_id
_entity_poly.type
_entity_poly.pdbx_seq_one_letter_code
_entity_poly.pdbx_strand_id
1 'polypeptide(L)'
;MTSGVGRNVRMLFALAAAAVSGCSAIVHERHYFAAFRDNPEGMREPVQFYRLTVDGHTYFSNTRYLTGYFDERALSLFFNEIKAPANQRLFDDAMVLPGSGGTKLQPLSPTQDDAAFVMIMSTNADAVASTIGSFAESQAVADAVTRMLNRDRVLAKDKSDATLAVDKARASALVSQVQAQAAAASAAGSGREAARSYLRALTALARGLGYDGAEFTGTEGARMWFVLESARAGAQP
;
A
#
# COMPACT_ATOMS: atom_id res chain seq x y z
N MET A 1 25.31 58.87 -39.19
CA MET A 1 25.20 57.44 -39.58
C MET A 1 24.57 56.55 -38.50
N THR A 2 23.74 57.08 -37.57
CA THR A 2 23.20 56.29 -36.43
C THR A 2 21.68 56.11 -36.45
N SER A 3 20.96 56.61 -37.46
CA SER A 3 19.48 56.52 -37.54
C SER A 3 18.94 55.18 -38.09
N GLY A 4 19.80 54.27 -38.57
CA GLY A 4 19.38 53.01 -39.18
C GLY A 4 19.09 51.86 -38.19
N VAL A 5 19.74 51.84 -37.03
CA VAL A 5 19.70 50.69 -36.11
C VAL A 5 18.36 50.59 -35.37
N GLY A 6 17.76 51.72 -34.98
CA GLY A 6 16.50 51.73 -34.24
C GLY A 6 15.28 51.27 -35.04
N ARG A 7 15.27 51.44 -36.37
CA ARG A 7 14.15 51.04 -37.23
C ARG A 7 14.09 49.52 -37.41
N ASN A 8 15.25 48.87 -37.54
CA ASN A 8 15.35 47.42 -37.70
C ASN A 8 14.98 46.67 -36.41
N VAL A 9 15.38 47.19 -35.24
CA VAL A 9 15.05 46.57 -33.93
C VAL A 9 13.54 46.61 -33.65
N ARG A 10 12.86 47.73 -33.99
CA ARG A 10 11.40 47.84 -33.83
C ARG A 10 10.63 46.89 -34.76
N MET A 11 11.11 46.71 -36.00
CA MET A 11 10.48 45.81 -36.96
C MET A 11 10.67 44.33 -36.57
N LEU A 12 11.84 43.96 -36.04
CA LEU A 12 12.10 42.63 -35.48
C LEU A 12 11.22 42.32 -34.26
N PHE A 13 11.05 43.28 -33.35
CA PHE A 13 10.16 43.09 -32.18
C PHE A 13 8.68 42.94 -32.59
N ALA A 14 8.22 43.72 -33.57
CA ALA A 14 6.85 43.59 -34.07
C ALA A 14 6.59 42.24 -34.77
N LEU A 15 7.57 41.75 -35.54
CA LEU A 15 7.48 40.45 -36.20
C LEU A 15 7.53 39.29 -35.18
N ALA A 16 8.37 39.39 -34.15
CA ALA A 16 8.43 38.41 -33.06
C ALA A 16 7.13 38.40 -32.23
N ALA A 17 6.54 39.56 -31.95
CA ALA A 17 5.26 39.65 -31.25
C ALA A 17 4.11 39.04 -32.06
N ALA A 18 4.07 39.27 -33.38
CA ALA A 18 3.07 38.67 -34.28
C ALA A 18 3.22 37.14 -34.41
N ALA A 19 4.45 36.62 -34.32
CA ALA A 19 4.71 35.17 -34.37
C ALA A 19 4.25 34.42 -33.11
N VAL A 20 4.20 35.10 -31.95
CA VAL A 20 3.79 34.47 -30.67
C VAL A 20 2.26 34.46 -30.50
N SER A 21 1.52 35.35 -31.16
CA SER A 21 0.04 35.39 -31.10
C SER A 21 -0.69 34.30 -31.90
N GLY A 22 0.01 33.48 -32.69
CA GLY A 22 -0.60 32.52 -33.61
C GLY A 22 -0.93 31.13 -33.04
N CYS A 23 -0.62 30.84 -31.77
CA CYS A 23 -0.54 29.44 -31.30
C CYS A 23 -1.39 29.12 -30.06
N SER A 24 -2.26 30.04 -29.64
CA SER A 24 -3.33 29.71 -28.70
C SER A 24 -4.57 29.30 -29.51
N ALA A 25 -4.97 28.03 -29.40
CA ALA A 25 -6.21 27.54 -30.00
C ALA A 25 -7.26 27.36 -28.90
N ILE A 26 -8.38 28.07 -29.06
CA ILE A 26 -9.59 27.85 -28.26
C ILE A 26 -10.39 26.76 -28.98
N VAL A 27 -10.63 25.66 -28.29
CA VAL A 27 -11.38 24.50 -28.81
C VAL A 27 -12.79 24.56 -28.22
N HIS A 28 -13.80 24.68 -29.09
CA HIS A 28 -15.21 24.57 -28.73
C HIS A 28 -15.84 23.49 -29.60
N GLU A 29 -16.11 22.32 -29.01
CA GLU A 29 -16.63 21.16 -29.74
C GLU A 29 -17.91 20.64 -29.11
N ARG A 30 -18.80 20.10 -29.96
CA ARG A 30 -20.06 19.49 -29.53
C ARG A 30 -20.14 18.08 -30.08
N HIS A 31 -20.21 17.12 -29.16
CA HIS A 31 -20.30 15.70 -29.44
C HIS A 31 -21.70 15.19 -29.07
N TYR A 32 -22.30 14.40 -29.96
CA TYR A 32 -23.62 13.83 -29.77
C TYR A 32 -23.49 12.32 -29.71
N PHE A 33 -23.98 11.72 -28.63
CA PHE A 33 -23.97 10.28 -28.43
C PHE A 33 -25.41 9.77 -28.34
N ALA A 34 -25.64 8.56 -28.84
CA ALA A 34 -26.90 7.87 -28.67
C ALA A 34 -26.62 6.49 -28.08
N ALA A 35 -27.31 6.15 -26.99
CA ALA A 35 -27.33 4.79 -26.45
C ALA A 35 -28.41 4.01 -27.19
N PHE A 36 -28.04 2.85 -27.72
CA PHE A 36 -28.94 1.95 -28.45
C PHE A 36 -29.21 0.70 -27.62
N ARG A 37 -30.42 0.15 -27.75
CA ARG A 37 -30.78 -1.17 -27.26
C ARG A 37 -31.10 -2.04 -28.46
N ASP A 38 -30.57 -3.26 -28.45
CA ASP A 38 -30.94 -4.27 -29.43
C ASP A 38 -32.34 -4.81 -29.09
N ASN A 39 -33.27 -4.68 -30.03
CA ASN A 39 -34.60 -5.28 -29.96
C ASN A 39 -34.48 -6.79 -30.32
N PRO A 40 -35.28 -7.72 -29.76
CA PRO A 40 -35.35 -9.12 -30.20
C PRO A 40 -35.47 -9.36 -31.71
N GLU A 41 -35.90 -8.35 -32.49
CA GLU A 41 -35.92 -8.38 -33.96
C GLU A 41 -34.55 -8.08 -34.61
N GLY A 42 -33.49 -7.88 -33.83
CA GLY A 42 -32.14 -7.54 -34.30
C GLY A 42 -31.97 -6.08 -34.74
N MET A 43 -32.98 -5.24 -34.50
CA MET A 43 -32.97 -3.82 -34.82
C MET A 43 -32.45 -3.00 -33.62
N ARG A 44 -31.61 -2.00 -33.89
CA ARG A 44 -31.09 -1.07 -32.86
C ARG A 44 -32.01 0.12 -32.69
N GLU A 45 -32.64 0.23 -31.52
CA GLU A 45 -33.49 1.38 -31.19
C GLU A 45 -32.74 2.34 -30.26
N PRO A 46 -32.71 3.65 -30.55
CA PRO A 46 -32.08 4.63 -29.68
C PRO A 46 -32.93 4.82 -28.41
N VAL A 47 -32.32 4.61 -27.25
CA VAL A 47 -32.97 4.72 -25.93
C VAL A 47 -32.71 6.08 -25.31
N GLN A 48 -31.49 6.60 -25.42
CA GLN A 48 -31.11 7.88 -24.82
C GLN A 48 -30.14 8.64 -25.72
N PHE A 49 -30.24 9.96 -25.69
CA PHE A 49 -29.34 10.86 -26.40
C PHE A 49 -28.58 11.73 -25.40
N TYR A 50 -27.27 11.82 -25.58
CA TYR A 50 -26.39 12.66 -24.78
C TYR A 50 -25.75 13.72 -25.68
N ARG A 51 -25.63 14.92 -25.14
CA ARG A 51 -24.90 16.02 -25.76
C ARG A 51 -23.78 16.46 -24.84
N LEU A 52 -22.54 16.30 -25.29
CA LEU A 52 -21.36 16.75 -24.58
C LEU A 52 -20.78 17.96 -25.29
N THR A 53 -20.63 19.06 -24.56
CA THR A 53 -19.93 20.25 -25.06
C THR A 53 -18.59 20.31 -24.37
N VAL A 54 -17.51 20.41 -25.14
CA VAL A 54 -16.14 20.48 -24.64
C VAL A 54 -15.58 21.85 -24.98
N ASP A 55 -15.26 22.60 -23.93
CA ASP A 55 -14.61 23.89 -23.97
C ASP A 55 -13.19 23.75 -23.43
N GLY A 56 -12.19 24.11 -24.22
CA GLY A 56 -10.79 23.97 -23.84
C GLY A 56 -9.89 25.06 -24.39
N HIS A 57 -8.87 25.42 -23.62
CA HIS A 57 -7.78 26.27 -24.08
C HIS A 57 -6.54 25.40 -24.27
N THR A 58 -6.09 25.27 -25.51
CA THR A 58 -4.87 24.52 -25.84
C THR A 58 -3.79 25.50 -26.27
N TYR A 59 -2.66 25.47 -25.57
CA TYR A 59 -1.52 26.32 -25.88
C TYR A 59 -0.44 25.44 -26.49
N PHE A 60 -0.17 25.62 -27.79
CA PHE A 60 0.92 24.94 -28.52
C PHE A 60 0.95 23.39 -28.40
N SER A 61 -0.17 22.74 -28.07
CA SER A 61 -0.21 21.29 -27.88
C SER A 61 -1.35 20.66 -28.67
N ASN A 62 -1.04 19.56 -29.36
CA ASN A 62 -2.01 18.82 -30.15
C ASN A 62 -2.86 17.97 -29.20
N THR A 63 -4.12 18.35 -28.98
CA THR A 63 -5.07 17.55 -28.20
C THR A 63 -5.71 16.49 -29.07
N ARG A 64 -5.79 15.27 -28.56
CA ARG A 64 -6.51 14.17 -29.18
C ARG A 64 -7.66 13.75 -28.29
N TYR A 65 -8.75 13.32 -28.93
CA TYR A 65 -9.86 12.67 -28.28
C TYR A 65 -9.65 11.16 -28.35
N LEU A 66 -9.77 10.52 -27.21
CA LEU A 66 -9.89 9.08 -27.11
C LEU A 66 -11.27 8.75 -26.56
N THR A 67 -12.02 7.95 -27.31
CA THR A 67 -13.30 7.40 -26.88
C THR A 67 -13.16 5.90 -26.75
N GLY A 68 -13.75 5.34 -25.70
CA GLY A 68 -13.68 3.90 -25.46
C GLY A 68 -14.56 3.49 -24.29
N TYR A 69 -14.70 2.18 -24.14
CA TYR A 69 -15.32 1.57 -22.97
C TYR A 69 -14.21 1.19 -21.99
N PHE A 70 -14.32 1.66 -20.75
CA PHE A 70 -13.33 1.43 -19.71
C PHE A 70 -14.03 0.91 -18.45
N ASP A 71 -13.29 0.16 -17.62
CA ASP A 71 -13.79 -0.27 -16.31
C ASP A 71 -14.00 0.96 -15.40
N GLU A 72 -15.23 1.15 -14.90
CA GLU A 72 -15.59 2.25 -14.00
C GLU A 72 -14.69 2.35 -12.77
N ARG A 73 -14.20 1.21 -12.27
CA ARG A 73 -13.32 1.17 -11.10
C ARG A 73 -11.94 1.69 -11.44
N ALA A 74 -11.38 1.28 -12.59
CA ALA A 74 -10.09 1.77 -13.06
C ALA A 74 -10.13 3.28 -13.33
N LEU A 75 -11.23 3.78 -13.89
CA LEU A 75 -11.49 5.21 -14.01
C LEU A 75 -11.58 5.89 -12.64
N SER A 76 -12.33 5.31 -11.71
CA SER A 76 -12.47 5.85 -10.36
C SER A 76 -11.14 5.90 -9.64
N LEU A 77 -10.25 4.92 -9.83
CA LEU A 77 -8.92 4.91 -9.25
C LEU A 77 -8.02 5.95 -9.90
N PHE A 78 -7.98 6.00 -11.23
CA PHE A 78 -7.19 6.97 -11.98
C PHE A 78 -7.58 8.42 -11.63
N PHE A 79 -8.88 8.70 -11.47
CA PHE A 79 -9.38 10.05 -11.17
C PHE A 79 -9.56 10.36 -9.67
N ASN A 80 -9.70 9.35 -8.79
CA ASN A 80 -9.73 9.53 -7.32
C ASN A 80 -8.38 9.25 -6.64
N GLU A 81 -7.32 8.95 -7.39
CA GLU A 81 -5.98 8.92 -6.84
C GLU A 81 -5.67 10.31 -6.26
N ILE A 82 -5.48 10.30 -4.92
CA ILE A 82 -5.24 11.43 -4.01
C ILE A 82 -6.48 12.03 -3.33
N LYS A 83 -7.42 11.20 -2.84
CA LYS A 83 -8.14 11.52 -1.57
C LYS A 83 -8.36 10.32 -0.64
N ALA A 84 -7.53 9.28 -0.71
CA ALA A 84 -7.59 8.22 0.29
C ALA A 84 -6.95 8.73 1.60
N PRO A 85 -7.69 8.83 2.73
CA PRO A 85 -7.09 9.17 4.02
C PRO A 85 -6.06 8.11 4.41
N ALA A 86 -4.95 8.52 5.02
CA ALA A 86 -3.72 7.74 5.25
C ALA A 86 -3.87 6.39 5.97
N ASN A 87 -5.07 6.04 6.44
CA ASN A 87 -5.33 4.88 7.30
C ASN A 87 -6.33 3.86 6.72
N GLN A 88 -6.74 3.97 5.45
CA GLN A 88 -7.59 2.95 4.80
C GLN A 88 -6.85 2.22 3.69
N ARG A 89 -7.06 0.89 3.61
CA ARG A 89 -6.62 0.08 2.46
C ARG A 89 -7.38 0.57 1.23
N LEU A 90 -6.67 0.78 0.12
CA LEU A 90 -7.23 1.28 -1.14
C LEU A 90 -8.32 0.34 -1.69
N PHE A 91 -8.22 -0.94 -1.34
CA PHE A 91 -9.23 -1.98 -1.58
C PHE A 91 -9.39 -2.76 -0.29
N ASP A 92 -10.47 -2.49 0.44
CA ASP A 92 -10.92 -3.39 1.51
C ASP A 92 -11.82 -4.45 0.85
N ASP A 93 -11.61 -5.73 1.13
CA ASP A 93 -12.43 -6.83 0.58
C ASP A 93 -13.91 -6.73 1.01
N ALA A 94 -14.20 -5.84 1.97
CA ALA A 94 -15.53 -5.47 2.44
C ALA A 94 -16.09 -4.18 1.81
N MET A 95 -15.38 -3.55 0.88
CA MET A 95 -15.80 -2.29 0.29
C MET A 95 -16.89 -2.53 -0.77
N VAL A 96 -18.13 -2.27 -0.39
CA VAL A 96 -19.30 -2.30 -1.26
C VAL A 96 -19.40 -0.95 -1.97
N LEU A 97 -19.43 -0.96 -3.32
CA LEU A 97 -19.66 0.25 -4.11
C LEU A 97 -21.05 0.83 -3.77
N PRO A 98 -21.18 2.13 -3.48
CA PRO A 98 -22.48 2.76 -3.22
C PRO A 98 -23.39 2.58 -4.44
N GLY A 99 -24.50 1.85 -4.26
CA GLY A 99 -25.47 1.51 -5.32
C GLY A 99 -25.42 0.07 -5.84
N SER A 100 -24.43 -0.74 -5.45
CA SER A 100 -24.21 -2.10 -6.00
C SER A 100 -24.86 -3.27 -5.22
N GLY A 101 -25.69 -2.98 -4.21
CA GLY A 101 -26.44 -4.03 -3.48
C GLY A 101 -25.59 -5.06 -2.72
N GLY A 102 -24.31 -4.77 -2.41
CA GLY A 102 -23.48 -5.67 -1.60
C GLY A 102 -22.64 -6.68 -2.38
N THR A 103 -22.46 -6.51 -3.70
CA THR A 103 -21.60 -7.38 -4.48
C THR A 103 -20.12 -7.15 -4.15
N LYS A 104 -19.43 -8.22 -3.76
CA LYS A 104 -17.98 -8.24 -3.54
C LYS A 104 -17.26 -7.90 -4.86
N LEU A 105 -16.17 -7.14 -4.76
CA LEU A 105 -15.28 -6.80 -5.87
C LEU A 105 -14.69 -8.08 -6.50
N GLN A 106 -15.39 -8.69 -7.45
CA GLN A 106 -14.77 -9.62 -8.40
C GLN A 106 -14.19 -8.78 -9.55
N PRO A 107 -12.99 -9.10 -10.07
CA PRO A 107 -12.48 -8.48 -11.27
C PRO A 107 -13.40 -8.84 -12.44
N LEU A 108 -14.34 -7.94 -12.78
CA LEU A 108 -15.05 -8.02 -14.04
C LEU A 108 -14.02 -7.81 -15.14
N SER A 109 -13.92 -8.77 -16.06
CA SER A 109 -13.29 -8.48 -17.34
C SER A 109 -14.14 -7.39 -18.00
N PRO A 110 -13.55 -6.40 -18.70
CA PRO A 110 -14.32 -5.35 -19.35
C PRO A 110 -15.15 -5.95 -20.50
N THR A 111 -16.30 -6.52 -20.16
CA THR A 111 -17.35 -6.88 -21.09
C THR A 111 -18.20 -5.64 -21.34
N GLN A 112 -18.76 -5.51 -22.55
CA GLN A 112 -19.59 -4.35 -22.94
C GLN A 112 -20.73 -4.04 -21.97
N ASP A 113 -21.16 -5.03 -21.18
CA ASP A 113 -22.26 -4.92 -20.24
C ASP A 113 -21.90 -4.20 -18.92
N ASP A 114 -20.61 -4.13 -18.55
CA ASP A 114 -20.13 -3.57 -17.27
C ASP A 114 -19.06 -2.46 -17.43
N ALA A 115 -18.92 -1.91 -18.64
CA ALA A 115 -17.93 -0.89 -18.95
C ALA A 115 -18.58 0.49 -19.16
N ALA A 116 -17.99 1.53 -18.58
CA ALA A 116 -18.41 2.91 -18.84
C ALA A 116 -17.83 3.42 -20.15
N PHE A 117 -18.68 4.01 -20.98
CA PHE A 117 -18.22 4.79 -22.10
C PHE A 117 -17.60 6.09 -21.60
N VAL A 118 -16.32 6.30 -21.91
CA VAL A 118 -15.59 7.51 -21.52
C VAL A 118 -14.93 8.16 -22.73
N MET A 119 -15.02 9.48 -22.76
CA MET A 119 -14.28 10.33 -23.68
C MET A 119 -13.23 11.11 -22.90
N ILE A 120 -11.97 10.93 -23.29
CA ILE A 120 -10.82 11.59 -22.69
C ILE A 120 -10.24 12.55 -23.72
N MET A 121 -10.18 13.83 -23.38
CA MET A 121 -9.42 14.83 -24.13
C MET A 121 -8.07 15.02 -23.45
N SER A 122 -6.98 14.68 -24.14
CA SER A 122 -5.64 14.84 -23.59
C SER A 122 -4.63 15.14 -24.69
N THR A 123 -3.57 15.86 -24.32
CA THR A 123 -2.38 16.04 -25.16
C THR A 123 -1.51 14.78 -25.21
N ASN A 124 -1.80 13.80 -24.34
CA ASN A 124 -1.16 12.49 -24.28
C ASN A 124 -2.21 11.39 -24.00
N ALA A 125 -3.21 11.30 -24.88
CA ALA A 125 -4.34 10.39 -24.70
C ALA A 125 -3.93 8.90 -24.68
N ASP A 126 -2.91 8.52 -25.45
CA ASP A 126 -2.41 7.13 -25.51
C ASP A 126 -1.80 6.68 -24.18
N ALA A 127 -1.02 7.53 -23.51
CA ALA A 127 -0.46 7.21 -22.20
C ALA A 127 -1.55 7.11 -21.13
N VAL A 128 -2.57 7.97 -21.18
CA VAL A 128 -3.72 7.90 -20.26
C VAL A 128 -4.49 6.60 -20.47
N ALA A 129 -4.78 6.22 -21.72
CA ALA A 129 -5.44 4.98 -22.07
C ALA A 129 -4.67 3.75 -21.55
N SER A 130 -3.36 3.71 -21.82
CA SER A 130 -2.49 2.62 -21.41
C SER A 130 -2.40 2.51 -19.90
N THR A 131 -2.43 3.64 -19.18
CA THR A 131 -2.39 3.66 -17.72
C THR A 131 -3.70 3.12 -17.13
N ILE A 132 -4.85 3.58 -17.63
CA ILE A 132 -6.17 3.08 -17.21
C ILE A 132 -6.31 1.58 -17.53
N GLY A 133 -5.85 1.13 -18.70
CA GLY A 133 -5.81 -0.28 -19.07
C GLY A 133 -4.93 -1.11 -18.14
N SER A 134 -3.73 -0.60 -17.79
CA SER A 134 -2.83 -1.29 -16.87
C SER A 134 -3.39 -1.41 -15.44
N PHE A 135 -4.20 -0.45 -15.00
CA PHE A 135 -4.91 -0.51 -13.72
C PHE A 135 -6.05 -1.53 -13.73
N ALA A 136 -6.76 -1.67 -14.86
CA ALA A 136 -7.78 -2.69 -15.03
C ALA A 136 -7.17 -4.11 -15.03
N GLU A 137 -5.94 -4.27 -15.55
CA GLU A 137 -5.28 -5.57 -15.65
C GLU A 137 -4.48 -5.99 -14.41
N SER A 138 -3.95 -5.06 -13.61
CA SER A 138 -2.92 -5.40 -12.62
C SER A 138 -3.41 -5.44 -11.16
N GLN A 139 -3.84 -6.63 -10.71
CA GLN A 139 -3.81 -6.99 -9.27
C GLN A 139 -2.41 -6.80 -8.66
N ALA A 140 -1.35 -7.04 -9.45
CA ALA A 140 0.03 -6.89 -9.02
C ALA A 140 0.43 -5.44 -8.67
N VAL A 141 -0.18 -4.44 -9.31
CA VAL A 141 0.09 -3.02 -9.04
C VAL A 141 -0.62 -2.58 -7.77
N ALA A 142 -1.86 -3.00 -7.56
CA ALA A 142 -2.58 -2.78 -6.29
C ALA A 142 -1.82 -3.41 -5.09
N ASP A 143 -1.29 -4.61 -5.28
CA ASP A 143 -0.44 -5.30 -4.31
C ASP A 143 0.88 -4.57 -4.05
N ALA A 144 1.55 -4.06 -5.09
CA ALA A 144 2.81 -3.33 -4.97
C ALA A 144 2.62 -2.01 -4.24
N VAL A 145 1.57 -1.25 -4.56
CA VAL A 145 1.21 0.00 -3.87
C VAL A 145 0.84 -0.28 -2.41
N THR A 146 0.06 -1.32 -2.15
CA THR A 146 -0.31 -1.71 -0.78
C THR A 146 0.90 -2.14 0.05
N ARG A 147 1.86 -2.87 -0.54
CA ARG A 147 3.12 -3.24 0.12
C ARG A 147 4.03 -2.04 0.33
N MET A 148 4.03 -1.07 -0.58
CA MET A 148 4.83 0.15 -0.45
C MET A 148 4.29 1.08 0.64
N LEU A 149 2.96 1.26 0.71
CA LEU A 149 2.29 2.05 1.75
C LEU A 149 2.39 1.39 3.14
N ASN A 150 2.45 0.06 3.20
CA ASN A 150 2.57 -0.68 4.46
C ASN A 150 3.99 -1.16 4.76
N ARG A 151 5.01 -0.69 4.02
CA ARG A 151 6.39 -1.20 4.10
C ARG A 151 6.92 -1.19 5.53
N ASP A 152 6.77 -0.06 6.24
CA ASP A 152 7.30 0.09 7.59
C ASP A 152 6.58 -0.82 8.59
N ARG A 153 5.29 -1.06 8.38
CA ARG A 153 4.50 -1.98 9.21
C ARG A 153 4.87 -3.44 8.98
N VAL A 154 5.13 -3.81 7.73
CA VAL A 154 5.62 -5.15 7.38
C VAL A 154 7.02 -5.36 7.95
N LEU A 155 7.93 -4.40 7.78
CA LEU A 155 9.28 -4.47 8.36
C LEU A 155 9.26 -4.53 9.90
N ALA A 156 8.37 -3.76 10.54
CA ALA A 156 8.21 -3.81 11.99
C ALA A 156 7.66 -5.17 12.46
N LYS A 157 6.70 -5.74 11.73
CA LYS A 157 6.17 -7.09 11.99
C LYS A 157 7.26 -8.15 11.80
N ASP A 158 7.98 -8.14 10.69
CA ASP A 158 9.04 -9.11 10.41
C ASP A 158 10.15 -9.05 11.46
N LYS A 159 10.53 -7.83 11.89
CA LYS A 159 11.46 -7.64 13.00
C LYS A 159 10.91 -8.21 14.31
N SER A 160 9.63 -8.00 14.59
CA SER A 160 8.99 -8.55 15.79
C SER A 160 8.91 -10.07 15.75
N ASP A 161 8.55 -10.66 14.61
CA ASP A 161 8.46 -12.11 14.40
C ASP A 161 9.84 -12.76 14.49
N ALA A 162 10.87 -12.12 13.94
CA ALA A 162 12.26 -12.56 14.09
C ALA A 162 12.73 -12.51 15.56
N THR A 163 12.37 -11.46 16.29
CA THR A 163 12.70 -11.34 17.72
C THR A 163 12.01 -12.45 18.53
N LEU A 164 10.72 -12.68 18.27
CA LEU A 164 9.95 -13.75 18.91
C LEU A 164 10.54 -15.15 18.62
N ALA A 165 11.01 -15.39 17.39
CA ALA A 165 11.67 -16.65 17.04
C ALA A 165 12.97 -16.87 17.83
N VAL A 166 13.78 -15.82 17.96
CA VAL A 166 15.01 -15.85 18.78
C VAL A 166 14.69 -16.11 20.25
N ASP A 167 13.65 -15.46 20.79
CA ASP A 167 13.24 -15.62 22.19
C ASP A 167 12.72 -17.04 22.46
N LYS A 168 11.94 -17.62 21.53
CA LYS A 168 11.51 -19.02 21.62
C LYS A 168 12.69 -19.99 21.61
N ALA A 169 13.68 -19.77 20.74
CA ALA A 169 14.88 -20.60 20.69
C ALA A 169 15.70 -20.52 22.00
N ARG A 170 15.85 -19.31 22.55
CA ARG A 170 16.50 -19.09 23.85
C ARG A 170 15.76 -19.77 24.99
N ALA A 171 14.44 -19.63 25.06
CA ALA A 171 13.61 -20.31 26.05
C ALA A 171 13.72 -21.83 25.97
N SER A 172 13.70 -22.39 24.75
CA SER A 172 13.89 -23.84 24.54
C SER A 172 15.26 -24.31 25.02
N ALA A 173 16.34 -23.57 24.71
CA ALA A 173 17.68 -23.90 25.17
C ALA A 173 17.80 -23.85 26.70
N LEU A 174 17.19 -22.85 27.34
CA LEU A 174 17.14 -22.74 28.80
C LEU A 174 16.40 -23.92 29.43
N VAL A 175 15.25 -24.32 28.89
CA VAL A 175 14.49 -25.49 29.35
C VAL A 175 15.34 -26.75 29.26
N SER A 176 16.00 -26.98 28.13
CA SER A 176 16.90 -28.14 27.97
C SER A 176 18.07 -28.11 28.95
N GLN A 177 18.65 -26.94 29.22
CA GLN A 177 19.71 -26.79 30.21
C GLN A 177 19.23 -27.12 31.63
N VAL A 178 18.07 -26.61 32.04
CA VAL A 178 17.47 -26.88 33.36
C VAL A 178 17.13 -28.36 33.50
N GLN A 179 16.55 -28.98 32.48
CA GLN A 179 16.25 -30.42 32.45
C GLN A 179 17.52 -31.27 32.60
N ALA A 180 18.59 -30.92 31.88
CA ALA A 180 19.87 -31.63 31.99
C ALA A 180 20.46 -31.55 33.42
N GLN A 181 20.38 -30.38 34.06
CA GLN A 181 20.85 -30.21 35.44
C GLN A 181 19.97 -30.95 36.45
N ALA A 182 18.65 -30.96 36.25
CA ALA A 182 17.73 -31.73 37.08
C ALA A 182 17.97 -33.25 36.95
N ALA A 183 18.20 -33.74 35.73
CA ALA A 183 18.56 -35.14 35.48
C ALA A 183 19.89 -35.50 36.15
N ALA A 184 20.91 -34.64 36.04
CA ALA A 184 22.19 -34.81 36.72
C ALA A 184 22.04 -34.81 38.25
N ALA A 185 21.10 -34.03 38.80
CA ALA A 185 20.81 -34.05 40.23
C ALA A 185 20.18 -35.37 40.67
N SER A 186 19.28 -35.93 39.87
CA SER A 186 18.61 -37.21 40.16
C SER A 186 19.55 -38.41 40.07
N ALA A 187 20.58 -38.33 39.22
CA ALA A 187 21.58 -39.40 39.02
C ALA A 187 22.80 -39.27 39.95
N ALA A 188 22.85 -38.26 40.81
CA ALA A 188 24.00 -38.00 41.65
C ALA A 188 24.21 -39.09 42.73
N GLY A 189 25.46 -39.48 42.96
CA GLY A 189 25.81 -40.51 43.95
C GLY A 189 25.73 -40.03 45.40
N SER A 190 25.56 -38.71 45.61
CA SER A 190 25.45 -38.12 46.94
C SER A 190 24.48 -36.93 46.98
N GLY A 191 23.89 -36.67 48.15
CA GLY A 191 23.00 -35.52 48.35
C GLY A 191 23.69 -34.16 48.12
N ARG A 192 25.01 -34.08 48.36
CA ARG A 192 25.79 -32.85 48.11
C ARG A 192 25.93 -32.55 46.61
N GLU A 193 26.15 -33.58 45.81
CA GLU A 193 26.21 -33.46 44.35
C GLU A 193 24.84 -33.12 43.76
N ALA A 194 23.77 -33.78 44.24
CA ALA A 194 22.39 -33.45 43.86
C ALA A 194 22.07 -31.97 44.16
N ALA A 195 22.40 -31.50 45.36
CA ALA A 195 22.19 -30.12 45.77
C ALA A 195 22.93 -29.11 44.87
N ARG A 196 24.19 -29.39 44.50
CA ARG A 196 24.94 -28.54 43.56
C ARG A 196 24.30 -28.49 42.18
N SER A 197 23.84 -29.62 41.64
CA SER A 197 23.15 -29.67 40.35
C SER A 197 21.83 -28.88 40.37
N TYR A 198 21.06 -28.95 41.46
CA TYR A 198 19.87 -28.12 41.64
C TYR A 198 20.20 -26.62 41.74
N LEU A 199 21.25 -26.23 42.46
CA LEU A 199 21.67 -24.83 42.54
C LEU A 199 22.10 -24.28 41.17
N ARG A 200 22.79 -25.08 40.35
CA ARG A 200 23.11 -24.72 38.95
C ARG A 200 21.87 -24.53 38.10
N ALA A 201 20.88 -25.42 38.24
CA ALA A 201 19.60 -25.28 37.54
C ALA A 201 18.89 -23.97 37.93
N LEU A 202 18.84 -23.66 39.23
CA LEU A 202 18.24 -22.43 39.76
C LEU A 202 18.99 -21.18 39.30
N THR A 203 20.32 -21.20 39.30
CA THR A 203 21.14 -20.08 38.77
C THR A 203 20.95 -19.90 37.27
N ALA A 204 20.89 -20.98 36.48
CA ALA A 204 20.64 -20.88 35.04
C ALA A 204 19.27 -20.23 34.75
N LEU A 205 18.23 -20.64 35.50
CA LEU A 205 16.90 -20.07 35.38
C LEU A 205 16.86 -18.60 35.83
N ALA A 206 17.51 -18.26 36.94
CA ALA A 206 17.62 -16.88 37.40
C ALA A 206 18.35 -15.98 36.38
N ARG A 207 19.43 -16.47 35.76
CA ARG A 207 20.16 -15.75 34.69
C ARG A 207 19.29 -15.52 33.46
N GLY A 208 18.46 -16.49 33.08
CA GLY A 208 17.47 -16.33 32.01
C GLY A 208 16.44 -15.22 32.29
N LEU A 209 16.24 -14.89 33.56
CA LEU A 209 15.36 -13.83 34.05
C LEU A 209 16.11 -12.52 34.39
N GLY A 210 17.41 -12.42 34.05
CA GLY A 210 18.20 -11.20 34.24
C GLY A 210 19.05 -11.14 35.51
N TYR A 211 19.20 -12.25 36.25
CA TYR A 211 20.20 -12.32 37.33
C TYR A 211 21.62 -12.29 36.78
N ASP A 212 22.46 -11.39 37.28
CA ASP A 212 23.86 -11.21 36.88
C ASP A 212 24.87 -11.69 37.93
N GLY A 213 24.39 -12.20 39.07
CA GLY A 213 25.24 -12.63 40.18
C GLY A 213 25.96 -13.97 40.00
N ALA A 214 26.78 -14.28 41.01
CA ALA A 214 27.48 -15.56 41.12
C ALA A 214 26.50 -16.74 41.30
N GLU A 215 26.99 -17.97 41.12
CA GLU A 215 26.19 -19.18 41.39
C GLU A 215 25.67 -19.18 42.83
N PHE A 216 24.41 -19.57 43.01
CA PHE A 216 23.81 -19.62 44.35
C PHE A 216 24.57 -20.62 45.22
N THR A 217 25.04 -20.15 46.39
CA THR A 217 25.76 -21.00 47.35
C THR A 217 24.82 -21.89 48.18
N GLY A 218 23.52 -21.59 48.17
CA GLY A 218 22.49 -22.32 48.91
C GLY A 218 21.07 -22.01 48.41
N THR A 219 20.13 -22.87 48.79
CA THR A 219 18.73 -22.79 48.33
C THR A 219 17.99 -21.57 48.87
N GLU A 220 18.40 -21.07 50.04
CA GLU A 220 17.80 -19.89 50.67
C GLU A 220 18.10 -18.60 49.87
N GLY A 221 19.34 -18.45 49.38
CA GLY A 221 19.70 -17.33 48.51
C GLY A 221 18.91 -17.33 47.19
N ALA A 222 18.77 -18.51 46.57
CA ALA A 222 17.95 -18.67 45.37
C ALA A 222 16.48 -18.33 45.66
N ARG A 223 15.91 -18.87 46.75
CA ARG A 223 14.52 -18.62 47.17
C ARG A 223 14.24 -17.14 47.37
N MET A 224 15.11 -16.44 48.10
CA MET A 224 14.94 -15.02 48.39
C MET A 224 14.97 -14.18 47.09
N TRP A 225 15.84 -14.52 46.15
CA TRP A 225 15.89 -13.87 44.84
C TRP A 225 14.60 -14.08 44.04
N PHE A 226 14.10 -15.32 43.94
CA PHE A 226 12.86 -15.63 43.22
C PHE A 226 11.61 -14.96 43.83
N VAL A 227 11.54 -14.85 45.16
CA VAL A 227 10.46 -14.14 45.86
C VAL A 227 10.50 -12.64 45.55
N LEU A 228 11.69 -12.04 45.52
CA LEU A 228 11.85 -10.64 45.21
C LEU A 228 11.52 -10.33 43.74
N GLU A 229 11.91 -11.22 42.83
CA GLU A 229 11.64 -11.07 41.40
C GLU A 229 10.15 -11.27 41.07
N SER A 230 9.47 -12.22 41.72
CA SER A 230 8.01 -12.38 41.55
C SER A 230 7.22 -11.18 42.05
N ALA A 231 7.68 -10.54 43.14
CA ALA A 231 7.10 -9.30 43.63
C ALA A 231 7.28 -8.12 42.67
N ARG A 232 8.43 -8.03 41.97
CA ARG A 232 8.66 -7.02 40.92
C ARG A 232 7.78 -7.23 39.70
N ALA A 233 7.65 -8.46 39.23
CA ALA A 233 6.82 -8.80 38.08
C ALA A 233 5.34 -8.45 38.30
N GLY A 234 4.83 -8.60 39.53
CA GLY A 234 3.46 -8.22 39.89
C GLY A 234 3.22 -6.71 40.07
N ALA A 235 4.27 -5.89 40.10
CA ALA A 235 4.19 -4.44 40.31
C ALA A 235 4.32 -3.62 39.01
N GLN A 236 4.54 -4.26 37.86
CA GLN A 236 4.49 -3.58 36.56
C GLN A 236 3.01 -3.32 36.17
N PRO A 237 2.60 -2.06 35.96
CA PRO A 237 1.22 -1.68 35.64
C PRO A 237 0.80 -2.10 34.22
#